data_AF-A0A411MKU0-F1
#
_entry.id   AF-A0A411MKU0-F1
#
_cell.length_a   1.000
_cell.length_b   1.000
_cell.length_c   1.000
_cell.angle_alpha   90.00
_cell.angle_beta   90.00
_cell.angle_gamma   90.00
#
_symmetry.space_group_name_H-M   'P 1'
#
loop_
_entity.id
_entity.type
_entity.pdbx_description
1 polymer ?
#
loop_
_entity_poly.entity_id
_entity_poly.type
_entity_poly.pdbx_seq_one_letter_code
_entity_poly.pdbx_strand_id
1 'polypeptide(L)'
;MDEDLNPATTAKTAGIAAFGEGESGRSTHRLFRVEPGHSAAFALEQSAVLMGCVHRLTLQAGIEQDAALVWAAHYLSGMAKALVEDVAHAMAAEAR
;
A
#
# COMPACT_ATOMS: atom_id res chain seq x y z
N MET A 1 -11.06 -27.55 16.68
CA MET A 1 -11.38 -26.14 16.43
C MET A 1 -10.03 -25.54 16.11
N ASP A 2 -9.61 -25.71 14.86
CA ASP A 2 -8.23 -25.41 14.43
C ASP A 2 -8.34 -24.76 13.06
N GLU A 3 -9.06 -23.64 13.01
CA GLU A 3 -9.27 -22.85 11.79
C GLU A 3 -8.28 -21.67 11.69
N ASP A 4 -7.29 -21.60 12.60
CA ASP A 4 -6.40 -20.45 12.74
C ASP A 4 -4.91 -20.82 12.69
N LEU A 5 -4.47 -21.41 11.58
CA LEU A 5 -3.04 -21.42 11.25
C LEU A 5 -2.80 -21.10 9.76
N ASN A 6 -3.51 -20.09 9.25
CA ASN A 6 -3.05 -19.41 8.04
C ASN A 6 -2.16 -18.24 8.48
N PRO A 7 -0.86 -18.19 8.11
CA PRO A 7 -0.01 -17.03 8.42
C PRO A 7 -0.60 -15.72 7.89
N ALA A 8 -1.44 -15.76 6.85
CA ALA A 8 -2.15 -14.59 6.35
C ALA A 8 -3.22 -14.04 7.31
N THR A 9 -3.76 -14.82 8.24
CA THR A 9 -4.78 -14.36 9.21
C THR A 9 -4.16 -13.75 10.47
N THR A 10 -2.91 -14.10 10.80
CA THR A 10 -2.20 -13.57 11.98
C THR A 10 -1.30 -12.37 11.67
N ALA A 11 -0.83 -12.25 10.43
CA ALA A 11 0.10 -11.22 10.03
C ALA A 11 -0.45 -9.81 10.27
N LYS A 12 0.42 -8.92 10.75
CA LYS A 12 0.13 -7.51 10.97
C LYS A 12 1.12 -6.62 10.23
N THR A 13 0.68 -5.43 9.83
CA THR A 13 1.56 -4.40 9.27
C THR A 13 2.73 -4.14 10.22
N ALA A 14 3.95 -4.10 9.67
CA ALA A 14 5.19 -3.88 10.38
C ALA A 14 5.60 -2.40 10.38
N GLY A 15 4.99 -1.59 9.52
CA GLY A 15 5.25 -0.16 9.35
C GLY A 15 6.65 0.14 8.80
N ILE A 16 7.20 -0.76 8.01
CA ILE A 16 8.50 -0.64 7.35
C ILE A 16 8.35 0.05 6.00
N ALA A 17 7.35 -0.35 5.21
CA ALA A 17 7.13 0.17 3.87
C ALA A 17 6.65 1.63 3.90
N ALA A 18 7.02 2.37 2.86
CA ALA A 18 6.86 3.81 2.82
C ALA A 18 6.73 4.34 1.38
N PHE A 19 6.13 5.52 1.24
CA PHE A 19 5.86 6.17 -0.04
C PHE A 19 5.97 7.70 0.05
N GLY A 20 6.14 8.36 -1.11
CA GLY A 20 6.23 9.81 -1.24
C GLY A 20 7.65 10.36 -1.09
N GLU A 21 7.97 11.45 -1.78
CA GLU A 21 9.28 12.11 -1.67
C GLU A 21 9.46 12.75 -0.28
N GLY A 22 10.65 12.57 0.29
CA GLY A 22 11.06 13.27 1.51
C GLY A 22 11.56 14.67 1.22
N GLU A 23 11.79 15.43 2.31
CA GLU A 23 12.32 16.81 2.25
C GLU A 23 13.61 16.94 1.44
N SER A 24 14.48 15.92 1.46
CA SER A 24 15.74 15.93 0.71
C SER A 24 15.62 15.41 -0.74
N GLY A 25 14.44 14.99 -1.21
CA GLY A 25 14.26 14.33 -2.52
C GLY A 25 15.08 13.05 -2.70
N ARG A 26 15.54 12.44 -1.60
CA ARG A 26 16.33 11.20 -1.60
C ARG A 26 15.42 10.05 -1.21
N SER A 27 15.54 8.92 -1.89
CA SER A 27 14.61 7.79 -1.74
C SER A 27 14.58 7.12 -0.36
N THR A 28 15.54 7.44 0.53
CA THR A 28 15.68 6.79 1.85
C THR A 28 14.80 7.39 2.94
N HIS A 29 14.30 8.62 2.76
CA HIS A 29 13.42 9.29 3.73
C HIS A 29 12.07 9.55 3.09
N ARG A 30 11.25 8.52 2.95
CA ARG A 30 9.90 8.67 2.39
C ARG A 30 8.97 9.37 3.41
N LEU A 31 8.03 10.19 2.92
CA LEU A 31 7.16 11.02 3.76
C LEU A 31 6.07 10.22 4.50
N PHE A 32 5.43 9.28 3.80
CA PHE A 32 4.34 8.47 4.33
C PHE A 32 4.84 7.05 4.63
N ARG A 33 4.43 6.50 5.76
CA ARG A 33 4.70 5.09 6.12
C ARG A 33 3.40 4.38 6.40
N VAL A 34 3.41 3.06 6.23
CA VAL A 34 2.31 2.22 6.71
C VAL A 34 2.30 2.27 8.24
N GLU A 35 1.11 2.41 8.83
CA GLU A 35 0.96 2.34 10.29
C GLU A 35 1.07 0.88 10.74
N PRO A 36 1.92 0.54 11.74
CA PRO A 36 2.04 -0.84 12.21
C PRO A 36 0.84 -1.31 13.03
N GLY A 37 0.68 -2.64 13.14
CA GLY A 37 -0.28 -3.27 14.05
C GLY A 37 -1.69 -3.50 13.50
N HIS A 38 -1.95 -3.16 12.23
CA HIS A 38 -3.19 -3.48 11.53
C HIS A 38 -3.14 -4.88 10.92
N SER A 39 -4.29 -5.56 10.80
CA SER A 39 -4.30 -6.90 10.20
C SER A 39 -3.90 -6.84 8.72
N ALA A 40 -3.15 -7.85 8.27
CA ALA A 40 -2.73 -7.99 6.88
C ALA A 40 -3.94 -8.04 5.93
N ALA A 41 -5.00 -8.76 6.31
CA ALA A 41 -6.24 -8.83 5.54
C ALA A 41 -6.86 -7.43 5.32
N PHE A 42 -6.96 -6.61 6.38
CA PHE A 42 -7.47 -5.25 6.26
C PHE A 42 -6.56 -4.38 5.40
N ALA A 43 -5.24 -4.44 5.61
CA ALA A 43 -4.29 -3.67 4.80
C ALA A 43 -4.37 -4.02 3.29
N LEU A 44 -4.54 -5.30 2.95
CA LEU A 44 -4.73 -5.76 1.57
C LEU A 44 -6.09 -5.33 0.99
N GLU A 45 -7.16 -5.36 1.78
CA GLU A 45 -8.47 -4.83 1.38
C GLU A 45 -8.39 -3.34 1.05
N GLN A 46 -7.76 -2.54 1.92
CA GLN A 46 -7.55 -1.11 1.68
C GLN A 46 -6.69 -0.87 0.44
N SER A 47 -5.67 -1.69 0.19
CA SER A 47 -4.87 -1.62 -1.04
C SER A 47 -5.71 -1.87 -2.29
N ALA A 48 -6.61 -2.86 -2.27
CA ALA A 48 -7.51 -3.15 -3.38
C ALA A 48 -8.48 -1.98 -3.65
N VAL A 49 -9.02 -1.34 -2.60
CA VAL A 49 -9.85 -0.14 -2.72
C VAL A 49 -9.08 0.99 -3.40
N LEU A 50 -7.85 1.26 -2.97
CA LEU A 50 -6.98 2.28 -3.58
C LEU A 50 -6.72 1.97 -5.06
N MET A 51 -6.39 0.72 -5.40
CA MET A 51 -6.17 0.32 -6.79
C MET A 51 -7.43 0.43 -7.67
N GLY A 52 -8.62 0.21 -7.10
CA GLY A 52 -9.88 0.48 -7.78
C GLY A 52 -10.07 1.97 -8.11
N CYS A 53 -9.62 2.87 -7.24
CA CYS A 53 -9.58 4.31 -7.53
C CYS A 53 -8.54 4.65 -8.59
N VAL A 54 -7.32 4.10 -8.49
CA VAL A 54 -6.25 4.27 -9.49
C VAL A 54 -6.75 3.92 -10.89
N HIS A 55 -7.42 2.78 -11.04
CA HIS A 55 -7.95 2.34 -12.33
C HIS A 55 -8.93 3.38 -12.93
N ARG A 56 -9.90 3.85 -12.14
CA ARG A 56 -10.88 4.85 -12.57
C ARG A 56 -10.22 6.18 -12.94
N LEU A 57 -9.33 6.68 -12.09
CA LEU A 57 -8.63 7.94 -12.31
C LEU A 57 -7.72 7.89 -13.54
N THR A 58 -7.03 6.77 -13.77
CA THR A 58 -6.14 6.60 -14.93
C THR A 58 -6.93 6.61 -16.24
N LEU A 59 -8.08 5.92 -16.26
CA LEU A 59 -8.97 5.92 -17.42
C LEU A 59 -9.50 7.33 -17.70
N GLN A 60 -10.01 8.02 -16.67
CA GLN A 60 -10.54 9.37 -16.80
C GLN A 60 -9.46 10.36 -17.23
N ALA A 61 -8.27 10.30 -16.64
CA ALA A 61 -7.14 11.13 -17.01
C ALA A 61 -6.71 10.95 -18.48
N GLY A 62 -6.76 9.74 -19.01
CA GLY A 62 -6.46 9.47 -20.43
C GLY A 62 -7.47 10.13 -21.38
N ILE A 63 -8.74 10.16 -20.99
CA ILE A 63 -9.83 10.77 -21.76
C ILE A 63 -9.78 12.30 -21.67
N GLU A 64 -9.66 12.83 -20.45
CA GLU A 64 -9.76 14.26 -20.16
C GLU A 64 -8.41 15.00 -20.27
N GLN A 65 -7.30 14.28 -20.39
CA GLN A 65 -5.93 14.82 -20.35
C GLN A 65 -5.66 15.64 -19.08
N ASP A 66 -6.31 15.28 -17.97
CA ASP A 66 -6.18 15.97 -16.70
C ASP A 66 -4.96 15.47 -15.90
N ALA A 67 -3.93 16.31 -15.83
CA ALA A 67 -2.71 16.04 -15.08
C ALA A 67 -2.96 15.84 -13.57
N ALA A 68 -3.96 16.49 -12.98
CA ALA A 68 -4.28 16.32 -11.55
C ALA A 68 -4.78 14.89 -11.27
N LEU A 69 -5.59 14.33 -12.17
CA LEU A 69 -6.03 12.94 -12.07
C LEU A 69 -4.87 11.95 -12.22
N VAL A 70 -3.90 12.24 -13.11
CA VAL A 70 -2.67 11.44 -13.23
C VAL A 70 -1.89 11.45 -11.92
N TRP A 71 -1.67 12.62 -11.32
CA TRP A 71 -0.96 12.72 -10.06
C TRP A 71 -1.72 12.05 -8.91
N ALA A 72 -3.04 12.20 -8.83
CA ALA A 72 -3.85 11.49 -7.85
C ALA A 72 -3.70 9.97 -7.98
N ALA A 73 -3.79 9.44 -9.21
CA ALA A 73 -3.55 8.01 -9.47
C ALA A 73 -2.14 7.58 -9.07
N HIS A 74 -1.12 8.40 -9.33
CA HIS A 74 0.26 8.14 -8.90
C HIS A 74 0.38 8.03 -7.37
N TYR A 75 -0.16 8.98 -6.61
CA TYR A 75 -0.09 8.96 -5.15
C TYR A 75 -0.86 7.78 -4.55
N LEU A 76 -2.06 7.49 -5.03
CA LEU A 76 -2.86 6.35 -4.54
C LEU A 76 -2.20 5.01 -4.87
N SER A 77 -1.60 4.88 -6.06
CA SER A 77 -0.83 3.68 -6.44
C SER A 77 0.36 3.45 -5.51
N GLY A 78 1.06 4.53 -5.16
CA GLY A 78 2.19 4.48 -4.24
C GLY A 78 1.79 4.03 -2.83
N MET A 79 0.66 4.54 -2.31
CA MET A 79 0.11 4.11 -1.03
C MET A 79 -0.32 2.64 -1.04
N ALA A 80 -1.01 2.20 -2.09
CA ALA A 80 -1.45 0.81 -2.24
C ALA A 80 -0.26 -0.15 -2.30
N LYS A 81 0.79 0.24 -3.05
CA LYS A 81 2.05 -0.49 -3.11
C LYS A 81 2.70 -0.60 -1.74
N ALA A 82 2.80 0.49 -0.98
CA ALA A 82 3.39 0.47 0.36
C ALA A 82 2.64 -0.51 1.29
N LEU A 83 1.30 -0.57 1.24
CA LEU A 83 0.52 -1.54 2.02
C LEU A 83 0.87 -2.99 1.65
N VAL A 84 0.95 -3.31 0.35
CA VAL A 84 1.28 -4.66 -0.12
C VAL A 84 2.71 -5.06 0.26
N GLU A 85 3.67 -4.14 0.10
CA GLU A 85 5.06 -4.37 0.48
C GLU A 85 5.19 -4.60 2.00
N ASP A 86 4.49 -3.82 2.82
CA ASP A 86 4.54 -3.97 4.28
C ASP A 86 4.00 -5.32 4.75
N VAL A 87 2.86 -5.75 4.18
CA VAL A 87 2.26 -7.06 4.46
C VAL A 87 3.17 -8.19 3.98
N ALA A 88 3.75 -8.08 2.78
CA ALA A 88 4.68 -9.07 2.26
C ALA A 88 5.92 -9.21 3.16
N HIS A 89 6.44 -8.09 3.68
CA HIS A 89 7.53 -8.09 4.64
C HIS A 89 7.14 -8.77 5.97
N ALA A 90 5.96 -8.46 6.52
CA ALA A 90 5.48 -9.08 7.75
C ALA A 90 5.33 -10.60 7.60
N MET A 91 4.67 -11.06 6.54
CA MET A 91 4.49 -12.49 6.26
C MET A 91 5.81 -13.23 6.04
N ALA A 92 6.79 -12.60 5.38
CA ALA A 92 8.11 -13.19 5.18
C ALA A 92 8.95 -13.26 6.48
N ALA A 93 8.69 -12.38 7.44
CA ALA A 93 9.33 -12.41 8.75
C ALA A 93 8.75 -13.51 9.66
N GLU A 94 7.44 -13.78 9.56
CA GLU A 94 6.77 -14.84 10.33
C GLU A 94 7.10 -16.26 9.85
N ALA A 95 7.59 -16.42 8.61
CA ALA A 95 8.01 -17.70 8.06
C ALA A 95 9.44 -18.12 8.45
N ARG A 96 10.15 -17.33 9.26
CA ARG A 96 11.55 -17.56 9.69
C ARG A 96 11.61 -18.00 11.15
#